data_AF-A0A7W5F0U7-F1
#
_entry.id   AF-A0A7W5F0U7-F1
#
_cell.length_a   1.000
_cell.length_b   1.000
_cell.length_c   1.000
_cell.angle_alpha   90.00
_cell.angle_beta   90.00
_cell.angle_gamma   90.00
#
_symmetry.space_group_name_H-M   'P 1'
#
loop_
_entity.id
_entity.type
_entity.pdbx_description
1 polymer ?
#
loop_
_entity_poly.entity_id
_entity_poly.type
_entity_poly.pdbx_seq_one_letter_code
_entity_poly.pdbx_strand_id
1 'polypeptide(L)'
;MVMFLFLVVALVLVVGAVTLAVVSGGENGPLPEAAPEQLRDPLPPDRPVDRADVEGLRFPLAVRGYRMGDVDDALSRLGAELAERDSRIADLESALAGARAAATHGPVSPQHHASGENHVSMDKPGPRQEDRP
;
A
#
# COMPACT_ATOMS: atom_id res chain seq x y z
N MET A 1 -53.28 15.35 -46.53
CA MET A 1 -51.89 15.82 -46.38
C MET A 1 -51.65 16.53 -45.04
N VAL A 2 -52.44 17.54 -44.70
CA VAL A 2 -52.33 18.28 -43.42
C VAL A 2 -52.47 17.37 -42.18
N MET A 3 -53.44 16.45 -42.16
CA MET A 3 -53.64 15.52 -41.04
C MET A 3 -52.46 14.56 -40.80
N PHE A 4 -51.75 14.17 -41.86
CA PHE A 4 -50.54 13.35 -41.76
C PHE A 4 -49.38 14.15 -41.15
N LEU A 5 -49.23 15.42 -41.54
CA LEU A 5 -48.23 16.32 -40.95
C LEU A 5 -48.49 16.52 -39.45
N PHE A 6 -49.75 16.68 -39.04
CA PHE A 6 -50.12 16.74 -37.62
C PHE A 6 -49.72 15.47 -36.86
N LEU A 7 -49.93 14.29 -37.45
CA LEU A 7 -49.52 13.02 -36.84
C LEU A 7 -48.00 12.94 -36.68
N VAL A 8 -47.24 13.33 -37.71
CA VAL A 8 -45.77 13.36 -37.66
C VAL A 8 -45.27 14.35 -36.62
N VAL A 9 -45.84 15.55 -36.55
CA VAL A 9 -45.47 16.56 -35.53
C VAL A 9 -45.81 16.07 -34.13
N ALA A 10 -46.99 15.48 -33.94
CA ALA A 10 -47.38 14.89 -32.65
C ALA A 10 -46.41 13.76 -32.25
N LEU A 11 -46.02 12.90 -33.20
CA LEU A 11 -45.05 11.84 -32.96
C LEU A 11 -43.68 12.42 -32.55
N VAL A 12 -43.18 13.43 -33.26
CA VAL A 12 -41.91 14.09 -32.94
C VAL A 12 -41.97 14.75 -31.57
N LEU A 13 -43.09 15.39 -31.20
CA LEU A 13 -43.27 15.97 -29.87
C LEU A 13 -43.31 14.91 -28.77
N VAL A 14 -44.00 13.78 -29.00
CA VAL A 14 -44.03 12.67 -28.05
C VAL A 14 -42.64 12.06 -27.88
N VAL A 15 -41.94 11.77 -28.98
CA VAL A 15 -40.57 11.23 -28.93
C VAL A 15 -39.63 12.23 -28.27
N GLY A 16 -39.72 13.52 -28.62
CA GLY A 16 -38.94 14.59 -27.99
C GLY A 16 -39.18 14.70 -26.49
N ALA A 17 -40.44 14.66 -26.06
CA ALA A 17 -40.80 14.70 -24.65
C ALA A 17 -40.33 13.44 -23.90
N VAL A 18 -40.48 12.25 -24.49
CA VAL A 18 -40.04 10.98 -23.87
C VAL A 18 -38.53 10.91 -23.80
N THR A 19 -37.81 11.26 -24.86
CA THR A 19 -36.34 11.32 -24.85
C THR A 19 -35.84 12.34 -23.84
N LEU A 20 -36.43 13.54 -23.78
CA LEU A 20 -36.09 14.52 -22.76
C LEU A 20 -36.39 14.00 -21.35
N ALA A 21 -37.55 13.38 -21.13
CA ALA A 21 -37.91 12.80 -19.84
C ALA A 21 -37.03 11.61 -19.43
N VAL A 22 -36.53 10.81 -20.36
CA VAL A 22 -35.59 9.71 -20.08
C VAL A 22 -34.19 10.27 -19.81
N VAL A 23 -33.79 11.32 -20.51
CA VAL A 23 -32.48 11.98 -20.35
C VAL A 23 -32.45 12.87 -19.10
N SER A 24 -33.59 13.47 -18.71
CA SER A 24 -33.73 14.35 -17.54
C SER A 24 -34.38 13.66 -16.33
N GLY A 25 -34.91 12.45 -16.50
CA GLY A 25 -35.62 11.69 -15.46
C GLY A 25 -34.71 10.96 -14.48
N GLY A 26 -33.49 11.46 -14.29
CA GLY A 26 -32.56 10.98 -13.27
C GLY A 26 -32.69 11.67 -11.91
N GLU A 27 -33.59 12.64 -11.72
CA GLU A 27 -33.58 13.44 -10.48
C GLU A 27 -34.96 13.85 -9.90
N ASN A 28 -36.11 13.45 -10.47
CA ASN A 28 -37.41 13.88 -9.93
C ASN A 28 -38.54 12.83 -10.08
N GLY A 29 -38.42 11.69 -9.39
CA GLY A 29 -39.52 10.75 -9.15
C GLY A 29 -39.79 10.62 -7.65
N PRO A 30 -41.05 10.48 -7.18
CA PRO A 30 -41.41 10.40 -5.75
C PRO A 30 -41.12 9.03 -5.13
N LEU A 31 -40.16 8.29 -5.68
CA LEU A 31 -39.60 7.09 -5.08
C LEU A 31 -38.40 7.55 -4.26
N PRO A 32 -38.21 7.07 -3.01
CA PRO A 32 -37.01 7.39 -2.27
C PRO A 32 -35.81 7.00 -3.14
N GLU A 33 -35.02 8.00 -3.50
CA GLU A 33 -33.74 7.88 -4.19
C GLU A 33 -33.06 6.61 -3.67
N ALA A 34 -32.96 5.59 -4.51
CA ALA A 34 -32.16 4.42 -4.16
C ALA A 34 -30.76 4.99 -3.94
N ALA A 35 -30.36 5.10 -2.66
CA ALA A 35 -29.13 5.76 -2.28
C ALA A 35 -28.05 5.21 -3.22
N PRO A 36 -27.39 6.08 -4.02
CA PRO A 36 -26.45 5.64 -5.04
C PRO A 36 -25.50 4.68 -4.34
N GLU A 37 -25.42 3.42 -4.78
CA GLU A 37 -24.72 2.33 -4.09
C GLU A 37 -23.45 2.88 -3.45
N GLN A 38 -23.54 3.19 -2.15
CA GLN A 38 -22.48 3.85 -1.45
C GLN A 38 -21.36 2.84 -1.39
N LEU A 39 -20.19 3.29 -1.86
CA LEU A 39 -18.88 2.65 -1.81
C LEU A 39 -18.92 1.36 -0.97
N ARG A 40 -19.08 0.20 -1.62
CA ARG A 40 -19.27 -1.08 -0.92
C ARG A 40 -18.12 -1.43 0.03
N ASP A 41 -16.99 -0.74 -0.11
CA ASP A 41 -15.89 -0.80 0.84
C ASP A 41 -15.19 0.58 0.88
N PRO A 42 -15.52 1.47 1.85
CA PRO A 42 -14.83 2.74 1.98
C PRO A 42 -13.39 2.54 2.46
N LEU A 43 -12.51 3.44 2.04
CA LEU A 43 -11.14 3.46 2.54
C LEU A 43 -11.13 3.49 4.07
N PRO A 44 -10.22 2.74 4.71
CA PRO A 44 -10.20 2.64 6.16
C PRO A 44 -9.97 4.01 6.81
N PRO A 45 -10.85 4.46 7.72
CA PRO A 45 -10.70 5.76 8.38
C PRO A 45 -9.67 5.75 9.52
N ASP A 46 -9.39 4.55 10.06
CA ASP A 46 -8.66 4.39 11.33
C ASP A 46 -7.17 4.06 11.13
N ARG A 47 -6.77 3.75 9.88
CA ARG A 47 -5.39 3.38 9.52
C ARG A 47 -4.97 4.05 8.22
N PRO A 48 -3.66 4.19 7.97
CA PRO A 48 -3.16 4.56 6.65
C PRO A 48 -3.69 3.61 5.57
N VAL A 49 -4.02 4.19 4.41
CA VAL A 49 -4.42 3.47 3.21
C VAL A 49 -3.21 2.70 2.68
N ASP A 50 -3.41 1.44 2.33
CA ASP A 50 -2.42 0.61 1.65
C ASP A 50 -2.77 0.41 0.17
N ARG A 51 -1.89 -0.28 -0.55
CA ARG A 51 -2.09 -0.59 -1.98
C ARG A 51 -3.32 -1.47 -2.23
N ALA A 52 -3.60 -2.44 -1.36
CA ALA A 52 -4.73 -3.36 -1.54
C ALA A 52 -6.07 -2.64 -1.35
N ASP A 53 -6.14 -1.67 -0.44
CA ASP A 53 -7.29 -0.80 -0.24
C ASP A 53 -7.62 0.01 -1.52
N VAL A 54 -6.59 0.51 -2.21
CA VAL A 54 -6.75 1.24 -3.48
C VAL A 54 -7.21 0.30 -4.61
N GLU A 55 -6.63 -0.90 -4.71
CA GLU A 55 -7.01 -1.91 -5.71
C GLU A 55 -8.45 -2.45 -5.52
N GLY A 56 -8.95 -2.44 -4.27
CA GLY A 56 -10.31 -2.83 -3.92
C GLY A 56 -11.37 -1.75 -4.16
N LEU A 57 -10.98 -0.51 -4.42
CA LEU A 57 -11.88 0.64 -4.47
C LEU A 57 -12.83 0.60 -5.68
N ARG A 58 -14.13 0.84 -5.45
CA ARG A 58 -15.17 0.77 -6.49
C ARG A 58 -15.99 2.05 -6.55
N PHE A 59 -15.78 2.88 -7.57
CA PHE A 59 -16.54 4.12 -7.74
C PHE A 59 -17.90 3.88 -8.41
N PRO A 60 -18.99 4.48 -7.90
CA PRO A 60 -20.28 4.46 -8.56
C PRO A 60 -20.24 5.28 -9.87
N LEU A 61 -21.07 4.88 -10.84
CA LEU A 61 -21.18 5.56 -12.13
C LEU A 61 -22.05 6.83 -11.99
N ALA A 62 -21.59 7.95 -12.56
CA ALA A 62 -22.32 9.21 -12.59
C ALA A 62 -22.54 9.69 -14.03
N VAL A 63 -23.67 10.35 -14.30
CA VAL A 63 -24.07 10.88 -15.64
C VAL A 63 -23.01 11.84 -16.20
N ARG A 64 -22.30 12.55 -15.33
CA ARG A 64 -21.01 13.21 -15.62
C ARG A 64 -19.97 12.66 -14.66
N GLY A 65 -18.88 12.13 -15.20
CA GLY A 65 -17.77 11.59 -14.42
C GLY A 65 -16.46 11.65 -15.18
N TYR A 66 -15.37 11.42 -14.46
CA TYR A 66 -14.07 11.17 -15.08
C TYR A 66 -14.12 9.88 -15.90
N ARG A 67 -13.26 9.76 -16.90
CA ARG A 67 -13.13 8.51 -17.66
C ARG A 67 -12.49 7.46 -16.75
N MET A 68 -13.11 6.29 -16.66
CA MET A 68 -12.60 5.23 -15.78
C MET A 68 -11.17 4.81 -16.14
N GLY A 69 -10.82 4.70 -17.42
CA GLY A 69 -9.44 4.36 -17.80
C GLY A 69 -8.40 5.35 -17.25
N ASP A 70 -8.65 6.66 -17.37
CA ASP A 70 -7.72 7.69 -16.85
C ASP A 70 -7.63 7.65 -15.32
N VAL A 71 -8.75 7.36 -14.64
CA VAL A 71 -8.80 7.22 -13.18
C VAL A 71 -8.08 5.95 -12.73
N ASP A 72 -8.35 4.82 -13.38
CA ASP A 72 -7.76 3.52 -13.08
C ASP A 72 -6.24 3.54 -13.31
N ASP A 73 -5.78 4.20 -14.38
CA ASP A 73 -4.34 4.39 -14.66
C ASP A 73 -3.68 5.25 -13.57
N ALA A 74 -4.33 6.34 -13.17
CA ALA A 74 -3.84 7.21 -12.10
C ALA A 74 -3.78 6.47 -10.75
N LEU A 75 -4.83 5.71 -10.40
CA LEU A 75 -4.89 4.93 -9.16
C LEU A 75 -3.87 3.79 -9.15
N SER A 76 -3.67 3.13 -10.29
CA SER A 76 -2.66 2.07 -10.43
C SER A 76 -1.25 2.61 -10.20
N ARG A 77 -0.94 3.79 -10.75
CA ARG A 77 0.33 4.47 -10.51
C ARG A 77 0.48 4.88 -9.05
N LEU A 78 -0.54 5.49 -8.46
CA LEU A 78 -0.52 5.90 -7.06
C LEU A 78 -0.37 4.71 -6.11
N GLY A 79 -1.04 3.58 -6.38
CA GLY A 79 -0.90 2.35 -5.61
C GLY A 79 0.51 1.76 -5.69
N ALA A 80 1.18 1.88 -6.84
CA ALA A 80 2.58 1.48 -6.97
C ALA A 80 3.52 2.40 -6.16
N GLU A 81 3.34 3.72 -6.23
CA GLU A 81 4.12 4.68 -5.44
C GLU A 81 3.90 4.51 -3.93
N LEU A 82 2.69 4.18 -3.52
CA LEU A 82 2.33 3.89 -2.13
C LEU A 82 3.09 2.66 -1.61
N ALA A 83 3.07 1.55 -2.36
CA ALA A 83 3.80 0.34 -2.01
C ALA A 83 5.31 0.56 -1.89
N GLU A 84 5.89 1.37 -2.78
CA GLU A 84 7.31 1.74 -2.70
C GLU A 84 7.61 2.55 -1.42
N ARG A 85 6.75 3.51 -1.08
CA ARG A 85 6.89 4.30 0.15
C ARG A 85 6.77 3.44 1.39
N ASP A 86 5.80 2.54 1.43
CA ASP A 86 5.57 1.66 2.58
C ASP A 86 6.74 0.69 2.79
N SER A 87 7.31 0.13 1.71
CA SER A 87 8.52 -0.69 1.80
C SER A 87 9.69 0.11 2.38
N ARG A 88 9.88 1.34 1.91
CA ARG A 88 10.95 2.21 2.40
C ARG A 88 10.76 2.59 3.87
N ILE A 89 9.53 2.81 4.31
CA ILE A 89 9.21 3.07 5.72
C ILE A 89 9.54 1.84 6.56
N ALA A 90 9.12 0.64 6.14
CA ALA A 90 9.41 -0.61 6.84
C ALA A 90 10.93 -0.86 7.00
N ASP A 91 11.72 -0.57 5.96
CA ASP A 91 13.17 -0.68 6.00
C ASP A 91 13.79 0.30 7.02
N LEU A 92 13.34 1.56 7.02
CA LEU A 92 13.80 2.60 7.94
C LEU A 92 13.42 2.28 9.39
N GLU A 93 12.21 1.79 9.62
CA GLU A 93 11.73 1.37 10.94
C GLU A 93 12.52 0.17 11.47
N SER A 94 12.83 -0.79 10.59
CA SER A 94 13.68 -1.94 10.92
C SER A 94 15.10 -1.53 11.29
N ALA A 95 15.70 -0.60 10.52
CA ALA A 95 17.02 -0.05 10.82
C ALA A 95 17.04 0.71 12.15
N LEU A 96 16.01 1.51 12.41
CA LEU A 96 15.84 2.25 13.67
C LEU A 96 15.66 1.30 14.86
N ALA A 97 14.86 0.24 14.71
CA ALA A 97 14.68 -0.78 15.73
C ALA A 97 16.00 -1.51 16.03
N GLY A 98 16.76 -1.89 14.98
CA GLY A 98 18.08 -2.50 15.13
C GLY A 98 19.08 -1.59 15.86
N ALA A 99 19.12 -0.30 15.50
CA ALA A 99 19.97 0.68 16.16
C ALA A 99 19.62 0.86 17.66
N ARG A 100 18.33 0.90 17.99
CA ARG A 100 17.86 0.96 19.38
C ARG A 100 18.23 -0.28 20.17
N ALA A 101 18.14 -1.47 19.57
CA ALA A 101 18.53 -2.71 20.21
C ALA A 101 20.04 -2.76 20.51
N ALA A 102 20.87 -2.34 19.55
CA ALA A 102 22.32 -2.24 19.72
C ALA A 102 22.71 -1.24 20.83
N ALA A 103 22.03 -0.09 20.90
CA ALA A 103 22.25 0.89 21.97
C ALA A 103 21.87 0.34 23.35
N THR A 104 20.85 -0.51 23.44
CA THR A 104 20.36 -1.10 24.70
C THR A 104 21.25 -2.25 25.17
N HIS A 105 21.82 -3.03 24.26
CA HIS A 105 22.67 -4.17 24.60
C HIS A 105 24.14 -3.82 24.87
N GLY A 106 24.57 -2.58 24.60
CA GLY A 106 25.93 -2.10 24.86
C GLY A 106 27.00 -2.92 24.13
N PRO A 107 28.25 -2.45 24.05
CA PRO A 107 29.33 -3.32 23.59
C PRO A 107 29.52 -4.42 24.64
N VAL A 108 28.99 -5.62 24.37
CA VAL A 108 29.43 -6.83 25.05
C VAL A 108 30.89 -7.02 24.63
N SER A 109 31.80 -6.43 25.41
CA SER A 109 33.23 -6.68 25.28
C SER A 109 33.41 -8.20 25.25
N PRO A 110 34.00 -8.78 24.18
CA PRO A 110 34.34 -10.18 24.19
C PRO A 110 35.32 -10.36 25.34
N GLN A 111 34.85 -10.94 26.46
CA GLN A 111 35.71 -11.22 27.59
C GLN A 111 36.82 -12.11 27.08
N HIS A 112 38.04 -11.58 27.22
CA HIS A 112 39.29 -12.24 26.98
C HIS A 112 39.35 -13.47 27.91
N HIS A 113 38.85 -14.62 27.45
CA HIS A 113 39.18 -15.91 28.03
C HIS A 113 40.60 -16.27 27.61
N ALA A 114 41.57 -15.56 28.19
CA ALA A 114 42.91 -16.08 28.37
C ALA A 114 42.87 -17.06 29.55
N SER A 115 42.45 -18.30 29.27
CA SER A 115 42.55 -19.40 30.22
C SER A 115 43.65 -20.36 29.76
N GLY A 116 44.85 -20.12 30.28
CA GLY A 116 45.88 -21.11 30.60
C GLY A 116 46.26 -22.16 29.56
N GLU A 117 47.22 -21.83 28.70
CA GLU A 117 48.08 -22.85 28.08
C GLU A 117 49.55 -22.61 28.44
N ASN A 118 49.97 -23.29 29.51
CA ASN A 118 51.28 -23.91 29.75
C ASN A 118 52.56 -23.10 29.46
N HIS A 119 52.98 -22.29 30.43
CA HIS A 119 54.39 -21.98 30.63
C HIS A 119 55.06 -23.15 31.38
N VAL A 120 55.54 -24.16 30.66
CA VAL A 120 56.52 -25.12 31.22
C VAL A 120 57.88 -24.44 31.18
N SER A 121 58.27 -23.92 32.33
CA SER A 121 59.62 -23.44 32.63
C SER A 121 60.60 -24.61 32.49
N MET A 122 61.36 -24.63 31.39
CA MET A 122 62.50 -25.52 31.23
C MET A 122 63.69 -24.90 31.97
N ASP A 123 63.77 -25.14 33.28
CA ASP A 123 64.96 -24.83 34.07
C ASP A 123 66.09 -25.78 33.64
N LYS A 124 67.19 -25.19 33.20
CA LYS A 124 68.37 -25.91 32.71
C LYS A 124 69.47 -25.82 33.76
N PRO A 125 69.91 -26.95 34.34
CA PRO A 125 71.25 -27.04 34.90
C PRO A 125 72.09 -28.06 34.13
N GLY A 126 73.19 -27.60 33.52
CA GLY A 126 74.41 -28.43 33.47
C GLY A 126 75.14 -28.33 34.83
N PRO A 127 76.28 -29.00 35.07
CA PRO A 127 77.05 -29.93 34.24
C PRO A 127 77.35 -31.28 34.96
N ARG A 128 77.87 -32.28 34.26
CA ARG A 128 78.77 -33.27 34.88
C ARG A 128 79.99 -33.50 33.99
N GLN A 129 81.12 -33.05 34.50
CA GLN A 129 82.43 -33.59 34.20
C GLN A 129 82.40 -35.06 34.60
N GLU A 130 82.73 -35.95 33.67
CA GLU A 130 83.30 -37.23 34.06
C GLU A 130 84.58 -37.42 33.24
N ASP A 131 85.63 -37.58 34.02
CA ASP A 131 87.03 -37.48 33.70
C ASP A 131 87.54 -38.90 33.40
N ARG A 132 88.16 -39.07 32.22
CA ARG A 132 89.27 -40.02 31.95
C ARG A 132 88.97 -41.55 31.91
N PRO A 133 89.90 -42.38 31.37
CA PRO A 133 91.03 -42.14 30.45
C PRO A 133 90.86 -42.74 29.04
#